data_AF-A0A7L2DWA8-F1
#
_entry.id   AF-A0A7L2DWA8-F1
#
_cell.length_a   1.000
_cell.length_b   1.000
_cell.length_c   1.000
_cell.angle_alpha   90.00
_cell.angle_beta   90.00
_cell.angle_gamma   90.00
#
_symmetry.space_group_name_H-M   'P 1'
#
loop_
_entity.id
_entity.type
_entity.pdbx_description
1 polymer ?
#
loop_
_entity_poly.entity_id
_entity_poly.type
_entity_poly.pdbx_seq_one_letter_code
_entity_poly.pdbx_strand_id
1 'polypeptide(L)'
;QAVDALKQLYQEFPQLYNSSIVCSFMPDVVYKMRQADRNVVTALTHRPWQLSHLGDGTPRFNSFWKHFLYMVMDVILDWSLHNFLWRLCGVSAFLIQKNFVSQDYVRHWSARGIRVVAWTVNTFAEKSYYENVLDCSYITDSLVEDCDPHY
;
A
#
# COMPACT_ATOMS: atom_id res chain seq x y z
N GLN A 1 -11.50 -6.38 16.67
CA GLN A 1 -11.95 -4.99 16.90
C GLN A 1 -12.01 -4.19 15.60
N ALA A 2 -10.90 -3.87 14.93
CA ALA A 2 -10.94 -3.05 13.70
C ALA A 2 -11.75 -3.70 12.56
N VAL A 3 -11.51 -4.99 12.30
CA VAL A 3 -12.24 -5.74 11.26
C VAL A 3 -13.74 -5.87 11.58
N ASP A 4 -14.10 -6.05 12.85
CA ASP A 4 -15.50 -6.18 13.27
C ASP A 4 -16.24 -4.85 13.05
N ALA A 5 -15.61 -3.73 13.41
CA ALA A 5 -16.17 -2.39 13.17
C ALA A 5 -16.31 -2.10 11.67
N LEU A 6 -15.31 -2.42 10.86
CA LEU A 6 -15.39 -2.27 9.40
C LEU A 6 -16.49 -3.14 8.82
N LYS A 7 -16.63 -4.38 9.27
CA LYS A 7 -17.71 -5.27 8.82
C LYS A 7 -19.08 -4.69 9.14
N GLN A 8 -19.28 -4.19 10.36
CA GLN A 8 -20.54 -3.53 10.74
C GLN A 8 -20.81 -2.31 9.86
N LEU A 9 -19.80 -1.50 9.57
CA LEU A 9 -19.94 -0.34 8.69
C LEU A 9 -20.39 -0.71 7.27
N TYR A 10 -19.81 -1.75 6.68
CA TYR A 10 -20.21 -2.21 5.34
C TYR A 10 -21.62 -2.82 5.33
N GLN A 11 -22.03 -3.48 6.42
CA GLN A 11 -23.39 -4.00 6.58
C GLN A 11 -24.41 -2.86 6.73
N GLU A 12 -24.07 -1.80 7.46
CA GLU A 12 -24.91 -0.62 7.64
C GLU A 12 -25.00 0.23 6.36
N PHE A 13 -23.91 0.31 5.59
CA PHE A 13 -23.82 1.09 4.35
C PHE A 13 -23.38 0.24 3.15
N PRO A 14 -24.28 -0.56 2.55
CA PRO A 14 -23.94 -1.46 1.45
C PRO A 14 -23.38 -0.79 0.19
N GLN A 15 -23.59 0.52 -0.01
CA GLN A 15 -22.93 1.24 -1.12
C GLN A 15 -21.39 1.18 -1.06
N LEU A 16 -20.82 0.95 0.13
CA LEU A 16 -19.37 0.87 0.32
C LEU A 16 -18.74 -0.30 -0.45
N TYR A 17 -19.45 -1.42 -0.63
CA TYR A 17 -18.94 -2.55 -1.42
C TYR A 17 -18.54 -2.18 -2.85
N ASN A 18 -19.16 -1.14 -3.42
CA ASN A 18 -18.90 -0.68 -4.79
C ASN A 18 -18.11 0.63 -4.87
N SER A 19 -17.90 1.32 -3.76
CA SER A 19 -17.34 2.68 -3.72
C SER A 19 -16.14 2.84 -2.81
N SER A 20 -15.73 1.80 -2.07
CA SER A 20 -14.60 1.88 -1.15
C SER A 20 -13.71 0.65 -1.22
N ILE A 21 -12.54 0.80 -0.59
CA ILE A 21 -11.51 -0.22 -0.51
C ILE A 21 -10.91 -0.18 0.89
N VAL A 22 -10.64 -1.35 1.48
CA VAL A 22 -9.91 -1.45 2.76
C VAL A 22 -8.44 -1.73 2.47
N CYS A 23 -7.56 -0.80 2.84
CA CYS A 23 -6.12 -0.94 2.71
C CYS A 23 -5.41 -0.85 4.07
N SER A 24 -4.27 -1.53 4.23
CA SER A 24 -3.47 -1.45 5.46
C SER A 24 -2.01 -1.80 5.20
N PHE A 25 -1.11 -1.20 6.00
CA PHE A 25 0.28 -1.63 6.11
C PHE A 25 0.44 -2.99 6.81
N MET A 26 -0.59 -3.46 7.52
CA MET A 26 -0.59 -4.70 8.27
C MET A 26 -1.30 -5.80 7.48
N PRO A 27 -0.59 -6.82 6.94
CA PRO A 27 -1.21 -7.89 6.16
C PRO A 27 -2.26 -8.69 6.95
N ASP A 28 -2.09 -8.80 8.28
CA ASP A 28 -3.04 -9.45 9.18
C ASP A 28 -4.43 -8.78 9.16
N VAL A 29 -4.49 -7.44 9.10
CA VAL A 29 -5.75 -6.70 9.03
C VAL A 29 -6.46 -7.01 7.70
N VAL A 30 -5.71 -7.02 6.61
CA VAL A 30 -6.23 -7.31 5.27
C VAL A 30 -6.74 -8.74 5.17
N TYR A 31 -5.97 -9.70 5.68
CA TYR A 31 -6.34 -11.11 5.70
C TYR A 31 -7.61 -11.35 6.53
N LYS A 32 -7.67 -10.80 7.75
CA LYS A 32 -8.85 -10.91 8.61
C LYS A 32 -10.08 -10.23 8.00
N MET A 33 -9.91 -9.08 7.34
CA MET A 33 -11.01 -8.42 6.63
C MET A 33 -11.56 -9.33 5.53
N ARG A 34 -10.67 -9.91 4.71
CA ARG A 34 -11.05 -10.84 3.64
C ARG A 34 -11.74 -12.11 4.15
N GLN A 35 -11.33 -12.61 5.31
CA GLN A 35 -11.96 -13.74 5.98
C GLN A 35 -13.35 -13.38 6.51
N ALA A 36 -13.50 -12.18 7.06
CA ALA A 36 -14.75 -11.71 7.67
C ALA A 36 -15.82 -11.37 6.63
N ASP A 37 -15.41 -10.84 5.47
CA ASP A 37 -16.26 -10.52 4.32
C ASP A 37 -15.49 -10.56 3.00
N ARG A 38 -15.91 -11.43 2.08
CA ARG A 38 -15.27 -11.62 0.76
C ARG A 38 -15.71 -10.61 -0.30
N ASN A 39 -16.78 -9.86 -0.06
CA ASN A 39 -17.27 -8.86 -1.00
C ASN A 39 -16.52 -7.53 -0.87
N VAL A 40 -15.81 -7.34 0.26
CA VAL A 40 -14.98 -6.16 0.46
C VAL A 40 -13.72 -6.25 -0.40
N VAL A 41 -13.50 -5.20 -1.19
CA VAL A 41 -12.27 -5.00 -1.95
C VAL A 41 -11.17 -4.63 -0.97
N THR A 42 -10.04 -5.31 -1.07
CA THR A 42 -8.90 -5.10 -0.17
C THR A 42 -7.62 -4.78 -0.92
N ALA A 43 -6.72 -4.06 -0.25
CA ALA A 43 -5.39 -3.75 -0.75
C ALA A 43 -4.32 -3.83 0.34
N LEU A 44 -3.09 -4.13 -0.08
CA LEU A 44 -1.92 -4.06 0.80
C LEU A 44 -1.23 -2.71 0.58
N THR A 45 -0.96 -2.00 1.67
CA THR A 45 -0.14 -0.79 1.63
C THR A 45 1.29 -1.15 2.02
N HIS A 46 2.26 -0.67 1.27
CA HIS A 46 3.66 -1.00 1.49
C HIS A 46 4.57 0.20 1.26
N ARG A 47 5.57 0.32 2.12
CA ARG A 47 6.72 1.19 1.97
C ARG A 47 7.95 0.36 2.28
N PRO A 48 8.89 0.20 1.34
CA PRO A 48 10.17 -0.43 1.65
C PRO A 48 10.83 0.24 2.85
N TRP A 49 11.50 -0.55 3.69
CA TRP A 49 12.15 -0.09 4.92
C TRP A 49 11.23 0.49 6.00
N GLN A 50 9.91 0.27 5.92
CA GLN A 50 8.96 0.87 6.87
C GLN A 50 9.23 0.51 8.33
N LEU A 51 9.77 -0.68 8.63
CA LEU A 51 10.00 -1.13 10.00
C LEU A 51 11.30 -0.58 10.60
N SER A 52 12.32 -0.34 9.77
CA SER A 52 13.64 0.13 10.20
C SER A 52 13.84 1.63 10.04
N HIS A 53 13.13 2.29 9.12
CA HIS A 53 13.31 3.70 8.76
C HIS A 53 11.99 4.50 8.82
N LEU A 54 12.08 5.79 9.17
CA LEU A 54 11.02 6.78 9.02
C LEU A 54 10.83 7.16 7.53
N GLY A 55 9.82 7.97 7.22
CA GLY A 55 9.53 8.31 5.81
C GLY A 55 10.62 9.14 5.15
N ASP A 56 11.37 9.91 5.94
CA ASP A 56 12.52 10.71 5.52
C ASP A 56 13.82 9.87 5.39
N GLY A 57 13.75 8.56 5.66
CA GLY A 57 14.90 7.67 5.63
C GLY A 57 15.76 7.70 6.90
N THR A 58 15.35 8.38 7.97
CA THR A 58 16.08 8.32 9.23
C THR A 58 15.88 6.96 9.93
N PRO A 59 16.93 6.38 10.55
CA PRO A 59 16.80 5.14 11.32
C PRO A 59 15.81 5.30 12.48
N ARG A 60 14.86 4.38 12.61
CA ARG A 60 13.90 4.36 13.74
C ARG A 60 14.53 4.02 15.07
N PHE A 61 15.70 3.38 15.07
CA PHE A 61 16.35 2.88 16.27
C PHE A 61 17.81 3.32 16.31
N ASN A 62 18.21 3.91 17.44
CA ASN A 62 19.61 4.31 17.66
C ASN A 62 20.52 3.11 17.97
N SER A 63 19.95 2.00 18.47
CA SER A 63 20.71 0.79 18.76
C SER A 63 21.02 0.02 17.47
N PHE A 64 22.30 -0.19 17.19
CA PHE A 64 22.77 -0.88 15.98
C PHE A 64 22.13 -2.27 15.80
N TRP A 65 22.15 -3.11 16.84
CA TRP A 65 21.59 -4.46 16.78
C TRP A 65 20.08 -4.44 16.52
N LYS A 66 19.35 -3.54 17.19
CA LYS A 66 17.91 -3.40 17.00
C LYS A 66 17.62 -2.95 15.57
N HIS A 67 18.32 -1.91 15.10
CA HIS A 67 18.13 -1.40 13.74
C HIS A 67 18.42 -2.47 12.68
N PHE A 68 19.55 -3.18 12.81
CA PHE A 68 19.91 -4.26 11.90
C PHE A 68 18.85 -5.37 11.86
N LEU A 69 18.33 -5.79 13.02
CA LEU A 69 17.25 -6.77 13.08
C LEU A 69 16.02 -6.30 12.28
N TYR A 70 15.60 -5.06 12.46
CA TYR A 70 14.45 -4.52 11.73
C TYR A 70 14.72 -4.34 10.23
N MET A 71 15.95 -4.05 9.82
CA MET A 71 16.32 -4.04 8.40
C MET A 71 16.16 -5.44 7.77
N VAL A 72 16.60 -6.49 8.48
CA VAL A 72 16.39 -7.88 8.04
C VAL A 72 14.88 -8.18 7.96
N MET A 73 14.10 -7.75 8.94
CA MET A 73 12.64 -7.90 8.92
C MET A 73 11.99 -7.16 7.75
N ASP A 74 12.46 -5.97 7.38
CA ASP A 74 11.96 -5.25 6.20
C ASP A 74 12.21 -6.04 4.90
N VAL A 75 13.40 -6.62 4.74
CA VAL A 75 13.72 -7.47 3.57
C VAL A 75 12.81 -8.70 3.52
N ILE A 76 12.60 -9.36 4.66
CA ILE A 76 11.70 -10.52 4.75
C ILE A 76 10.25 -10.12 4.43
N LEU A 77 9.79 -8.99 4.97
CA LEU A 77 8.43 -8.50 4.74
C LEU A 77 8.21 -8.13 3.27
N ASP A 78 9.14 -7.38 2.68
CA ASP A 78 9.11 -7.02 1.26
C ASP A 78 9.07 -8.26 0.37
N TRP A 79 9.97 -9.21 0.60
CA TRP A 79 9.97 -10.49 -0.12
C TRP A 79 8.64 -11.24 0.05
N SER A 80 8.11 -11.31 1.28
CA SER A 80 6.86 -12.02 1.57
C SER A 80 5.65 -11.38 0.86
N LEU A 81 5.61 -10.05 0.85
CA LEU A 81 4.56 -9.25 0.18
C LEU A 81 4.51 -9.52 -1.32
N HIS A 82 5.66 -9.58 -1.98
CA HIS A 82 5.75 -9.78 -3.41
C HIS A 82 5.61 -11.26 -3.83
N ASN A 83 5.96 -12.22 -2.96
CA ASN A 83 5.92 -13.64 -3.32
C ASN A 83 4.58 -14.30 -3.04
N PHE A 84 3.99 -14.13 -1.86
CA PHE A 84 2.81 -14.93 -1.47
C PHE A 84 1.75 -14.18 -0.66
N LEU A 85 2.09 -13.17 0.14
CA LEU A 85 1.11 -12.52 1.02
C LEU A 85 -0.03 -11.86 0.22
N TRP A 86 0.25 -11.32 -0.96
CA TRP A 86 -0.81 -10.77 -1.83
C TRP A 86 -1.88 -11.81 -2.20
N ARG A 87 -1.47 -13.07 -2.45
CA ARG A 87 -2.39 -14.18 -2.74
C ARG A 87 -3.14 -14.60 -1.50
N LEU A 88 -2.43 -14.72 -0.38
CA LEU A 88 -3.00 -15.14 0.91
C LEU A 88 -4.05 -14.13 1.39
N CYS A 89 -3.75 -12.84 1.30
CA CYS A 89 -4.66 -11.74 1.64
C CYS A 89 -5.76 -11.53 0.60
N GLY A 90 -5.63 -12.10 -0.61
CA GLY A 90 -6.62 -12.01 -1.68
C GLY A 90 -6.88 -10.57 -2.14
N VAL A 91 -5.82 -9.76 -2.29
CA VAL A 91 -5.94 -8.33 -2.60
C VAL A 91 -6.22 -8.06 -4.07
N SER A 92 -6.92 -6.96 -4.32
CA SER A 92 -7.21 -6.45 -5.67
C SER A 92 -6.29 -5.29 -6.09
N ALA A 93 -5.64 -4.64 -5.11
CA ALA A 93 -4.70 -3.57 -5.37
C ALA A 93 -3.49 -3.61 -4.42
N PHE A 94 -2.41 -2.96 -4.84
CA PHE A 94 -1.17 -2.82 -4.10
C PHE A 94 -0.81 -1.33 -4.04
N LEU A 95 -0.89 -0.75 -2.84
CA LEU A 95 -0.57 0.66 -2.59
C LEU A 95 0.90 0.77 -2.21
N ILE A 96 1.72 1.36 -3.06
CA ILE A 96 3.19 1.38 -2.92
C ILE A 96 3.73 2.81 -2.89
N GLN A 97 4.77 3.04 -2.10
CA GLN A 97 5.44 4.35 -2.09
C GLN A 97 5.97 4.70 -3.49
N LYS A 98 5.70 5.93 -3.95
CA LYS A 98 5.98 6.41 -5.31
C LYS A 98 7.41 6.08 -5.80
N ASN A 99 8.42 6.28 -4.96
CA ASN A 99 9.83 6.11 -5.31
C ASN A 99 10.22 4.66 -5.68
N PHE A 100 9.33 3.68 -5.46
CA PHE A 100 9.56 2.27 -5.76
C PHE A 100 8.68 1.75 -6.91
N VAL A 101 8.06 2.64 -7.68
CA VAL A 101 7.24 2.28 -8.83
C VAL A 101 8.01 2.46 -10.13
N SER A 102 8.06 1.40 -10.92
CA SER A 102 8.53 1.41 -12.31
C SER A 102 7.45 0.86 -13.24
N GLN A 103 7.58 1.10 -14.53
CA GLN A 103 6.62 0.59 -15.52
C GLN A 103 6.59 -0.95 -15.51
N ASP A 104 7.74 -1.60 -15.31
CA ASP A 104 7.82 -3.07 -15.18
C ASP A 104 7.13 -3.57 -13.91
N TYR A 105 7.22 -2.82 -12.81
CA TYR A 105 6.50 -3.13 -11.58
C TYR A 105 4.98 -3.08 -11.78
N VAL A 106 4.48 -2.04 -12.46
CA VAL A 106 3.06 -1.91 -12.81
C VAL A 106 2.61 -3.08 -13.69
N ARG A 107 3.36 -3.41 -14.75
CA ARG A 107 3.07 -4.54 -15.63
C ARG A 107 3.10 -5.88 -14.90
N HIS A 108 4.06 -6.08 -14.00
CA HIS A 108 4.19 -7.30 -13.21
C HIS A 108 2.92 -7.60 -12.41
N TRP A 109 2.36 -6.59 -11.74
CA TRP A 109 1.14 -6.72 -10.96
C TRP A 109 -0.13 -6.76 -11.81
N SER A 110 -0.18 -5.97 -12.88
CA SER A 110 -1.30 -5.98 -13.83
C SER A 110 -1.48 -7.37 -14.47
N ALA A 111 -0.38 -8.05 -14.84
CA ALA A 111 -0.39 -9.43 -15.33
C ALA A 111 -0.94 -10.45 -14.32
N ARG A 112 -1.04 -10.09 -13.04
CA ARG A 112 -1.63 -10.89 -11.95
C ARG A 112 -3.04 -10.43 -11.58
N GLY A 113 -3.62 -9.47 -12.31
CA GLY A 113 -4.92 -8.88 -12.03
C GLY A 113 -4.91 -7.93 -10.83
N ILE A 114 -3.75 -7.42 -10.42
CA ILE A 114 -3.61 -6.50 -9.28
C ILE A 114 -3.29 -5.11 -9.80
N ARG A 115 -4.05 -4.11 -9.32
CA ARG A 115 -3.80 -2.70 -9.64
C ARG A 115 -2.77 -2.10 -8.72
N VAL A 116 -1.78 -1.40 -9.26
CA VAL A 116 -0.81 -0.64 -8.48
C VAL A 116 -1.35 0.78 -8.28
N VAL A 117 -1.24 1.29 -7.06
CA VAL A 117 -1.59 2.68 -6.74
C VAL A 117 -0.41 3.30 -6.00
N ALA A 118 0.19 4.34 -6.56
CA ALA A 118 1.34 5.02 -5.97
C ALA A 118 0.90 6.01 -4.88
N TRP A 119 1.70 6.22 -3.85
CA TRP A 119 1.46 7.27 -2.85
C TRP A 119 2.78 7.85 -2.31
N THR A 120 2.89 9.12 -1.92
CA THR A 120 1.96 10.23 -2.22
C THR A 120 2.59 11.11 -3.30
N VAL A 121 1.90 11.25 -4.43
CA VAL A 121 2.36 11.94 -5.63
C VAL A 121 1.84 13.36 -5.59
N ASN A 122 2.71 14.37 -5.44
CA ASN A 122 2.26 15.71 -5.04
C ASN A 122 2.56 16.80 -6.08
N THR A 123 3.56 16.63 -6.94
CA THR A 123 3.88 17.64 -7.96
C THR A 123 3.18 17.37 -9.29
N PHE A 124 2.86 18.41 -10.05
CA PHE A 124 2.28 18.29 -11.39
C PHE A 124 3.13 17.40 -12.31
N ALA A 125 4.45 17.55 -12.25
CA ALA A 125 5.38 16.75 -13.05
C ALA A 125 5.30 15.26 -12.68
N GLU A 126 5.25 14.93 -11.38
CA GLU A 126 5.08 13.54 -10.95
C GLU A 126 3.70 13.00 -11.36
N LYS A 127 2.61 13.74 -11.13
CA LYS A 127 1.24 13.34 -11.51
C LYS A 127 1.18 12.98 -13.00
N SER A 128 1.69 13.88 -13.85
CA SER A 128 1.76 13.67 -15.30
C SER A 128 2.61 12.45 -15.68
N TYR A 129 3.72 12.20 -14.97
CA TYR A 129 4.54 11.01 -15.19
C TYR A 129 3.81 9.71 -14.81
N TYR A 130 3.11 9.68 -13.68
CA TYR A 130 2.33 8.51 -13.26
C TYR A 130 1.19 8.19 -14.22
N GLU A 131 0.48 9.21 -14.72
CA GLU A 131 -0.64 9.05 -15.67
C GLU A 131 -0.15 8.69 -17.07
N ASN A 132 0.76 9.50 -17.63
CA ASN A 132 1.06 9.44 -19.06
C ASN A 132 2.21 8.47 -19.40
N VAL A 133 3.08 8.15 -18.44
CA VAL A 133 4.25 7.28 -18.68
C VAL A 133 4.10 5.94 -17.98
N LEU A 134 3.78 5.94 -16.68
CA LEU A 134 3.65 4.69 -15.91
C LEU A 134 2.31 3.99 -16.08
N ASP A 135 1.27 4.68 -16.55
CA ASP A 135 -0.11 4.19 -16.61
C ASP A 135 -0.58 3.62 -15.26
N CYS A 136 -0.35 4.42 -14.21
CA CYS A 136 -0.55 4.01 -12.82
C CYS A 136 -1.34 5.07 -12.06
N SER A 137 -2.38 4.65 -11.35
CA SER A 137 -3.12 5.51 -10.42
C SER A 137 -2.24 5.95 -9.25
N TYR A 138 -2.57 7.08 -8.64
CA TYR A 138 -1.86 7.61 -7.48
C TYR A 138 -2.81 8.24 -6.46
N ILE A 139 -2.32 8.38 -5.24
CA ILE A 139 -2.89 9.17 -4.15
C ILE A 139 -2.07 10.45 -4.03
N THR A 140 -2.76 11.57 -3.83
CA THR A 140 -2.17 12.91 -3.73
C THR A 140 -2.77 13.67 -2.55
N ASP A 141 -1.97 14.52 -1.92
CA ASP A 141 -2.45 15.43 -0.85
C ASP A 141 -3.15 16.67 -1.44
N SER A 142 -2.82 17.03 -2.70
CA SER A 142 -3.36 18.22 -3.37
C SER A 142 -3.70 17.90 -4.83
N LEU A 143 -4.90 18.25 -5.27
CA LEU A 143 -5.31 18.05 -6.67
C LEU A 143 -4.68 19.07 -7.62
N VAL A 144 -4.50 20.32 -7.17
CA VAL A 144 -4.15 21.46 -8.04
C VAL A 144 -2.73 21.93 -7.81
N GLU A 145 -2.35 22.13 -6.55
CA GLU A 145 -1.08 22.73 -6.16
C GLU A 145 -0.01 21.67 -5.91
N ASP A 146 1.25 22.06 -6.13
CA ASP A 146 2.39 21.26 -5.69
C ASP A 146 2.54 21.41 -4.16
N CYS A 147 2.78 20.30 -3.48
CA CYS A 147 3.04 20.31 -2.04
C CYS A 147 4.21 19.40 -1.67
N ASP A 148 4.91 19.77 -0.60
CA ASP A 148 6.02 18.97 -0.11
C ASP A 148 5.54 17.61 0.42
N PRO A 149 6.36 16.56 0.28
CA PRO A 149 6.03 15.27 0.84
C PRO A 149 5.98 15.34 2.37
N HIS A 150 4.89 14.85 2.95
CA HIS A 150 4.77 14.61 4.38
C HIS A 150 5.19 13.16 4.68
N TYR A 151 6.23 12.99 5.50
CA TYR A 151 6.90 11.71 5.77
C TYR A 151 6.61 11.11 7.15
#